data_AF-A0A1S3B5D2-F1
#
_entry.id   AF-A0A1S3B5D2-F1
#
_cell.length_a   1.000
_cell.length_b   1.000
_cell.length_c   1.000
_cell.angle_alpha   90.00
_cell.angle_beta   90.00
_cell.angle_gamma   90.00
#
_symmetry.space_group_name_H-M   'P 1'
#
loop_
_entity.id
_entity.type
_entity.pdbx_description
1 polymer ?
#
loop_
_entity_poly.entity_id
_entity_poly.type
_entity_poly.pdbx_seq_one_letter_code
_entity_poly.pdbx_strand_id
1 'polypeptide(L)'
;MALYDTMFSQLDVTSSQLLVTDSVFSDTGFRQQLSETVNALLDLRVIPIFNENDAVSTRKTPYEDSSGIFWDNDSLAGLLALELKADLLVLLSDVEGLYSGPPSDPNSKLIQTFVKEKHLGQITFGAKSRVGRGGMTAKVNAAVYASCAGIPVVITSGFATDNIIKVLQGEMKGTLFHKDAHLWTLVKEVSAREMAISARESSRRLQALKSEDRRKILMDVADALEENENMILAENSADIEAAEEAGYEKPLISRLALKPGRIKLLANSVRKLADMEEPIGRILKRSELASDLVLESVSCSLGVLLVVFESRPDALVQIAALAIRSGNGLLLKGGKEAGRSNAALHKVITSVIPDTVGEKLIGLVTSREEIPDLLKLDNVIDLVIPRGSNKLVSQIKESTKIPVLGHSDGICHVYVDKSADIEMAKRIVSDAKVDYPAACNAMETLLVHEDLANNGGLIELITELRKEGVSLYGGKRASALLKINEASSFHHEYNALTCTVEIVDDVFAAIDHIHEHGSSHTDCIITEDQEVAEIFLNQVDSAAVFHNASTRFCDGARFGLGAEVGISTSRIHARGPVGVEGLLTTRWILRGSGQVVNGDKGVAYIHRDLTLKN
;
A
#
# COMPACT_ATOMS: atom_id res chain seq x y z
N MET A 1 5.98 -52.94 1.95
CA MET A 1 5.31 -53.30 3.21
C MET A 1 6.24 -53.22 4.42
N ALA A 2 7.38 -53.95 4.43
CA ALA A 2 8.33 -53.94 5.56
C ALA A 2 8.73 -52.55 6.09
N LEU A 3 8.87 -51.53 5.22
CA LEU A 3 9.15 -50.16 5.64
C LEU A 3 7.99 -49.56 6.46
N TYR A 4 6.74 -49.75 6.02
CA TYR A 4 5.55 -49.28 6.74
C TYR A 4 5.44 -49.98 8.10
N ASP A 5 5.60 -51.30 8.14
CA ASP A 5 5.53 -52.05 9.39
C ASP A 5 6.59 -51.56 10.39
N THR A 6 7.82 -51.31 9.92
CA THR A 6 8.91 -50.78 10.76
C THR A 6 8.57 -49.39 11.30
N MET A 7 8.10 -48.48 10.45
CA MET A 7 7.82 -47.09 10.82
C MET A 7 6.60 -46.97 11.74
N PHE A 8 5.52 -47.71 11.47
CA PHE A 8 4.33 -47.68 12.31
C PHE A 8 4.53 -48.40 13.64
N SER A 9 5.33 -49.47 13.68
CA SER A 9 5.67 -50.15 14.95
C SER A 9 6.42 -49.24 15.93
N GLN A 10 7.22 -48.28 15.44
CA GLN A 10 7.87 -47.27 16.30
C GLN A 10 6.86 -46.35 17.00
N LEU A 11 5.65 -46.26 16.47
CA LEU A 11 4.56 -45.44 17.00
C LEU A 11 3.49 -46.28 17.73
N ASP A 12 3.77 -47.57 17.99
CA ASP A 12 2.80 -48.53 18.55
C ASP A 12 1.52 -48.67 17.71
N VAL A 13 1.67 -48.53 16.38
CA VAL A 13 0.57 -48.66 15.41
C VAL A 13 0.81 -49.88 14.53
N THR A 14 -0.23 -50.69 14.33
CA THR A 14 -0.18 -51.85 13.45
C THR A 14 -0.62 -51.46 12.04
N SER A 15 0.09 -51.93 11.00
CA SER A 15 -0.34 -51.80 9.60
C SER A 15 -0.77 -53.13 8.99
N SER A 16 -1.67 -53.09 8.03
CA SER A 16 -2.11 -54.27 7.25
C SER A 16 -2.08 -53.96 5.76
N GLN A 17 -1.66 -54.92 4.93
CA GLN A 17 -1.64 -54.74 3.49
C GLN A 17 -2.95 -55.24 2.85
N LEU A 18 -3.58 -54.39 2.05
CA LEU A 18 -4.73 -54.73 1.23
C LEU A 18 -4.35 -54.60 -0.25
N LEU A 19 -4.42 -55.71 -0.98
CA LEU A 19 -4.14 -55.76 -2.40
C LEU A 19 -5.46 -55.76 -3.18
N VAL A 20 -5.62 -54.80 -4.09
CA VAL A 20 -6.87 -54.58 -4.85
C VAL A 20 -6.65 -54.68 -6.35
N THR A 21 -7.70 -55.03 -7.08
CA THR A 21 -7.76 -55.08 -8.54
C THR A 21 -8.90 -54.20 -9.05
N ASP A 22 -8.92 -53.91 -10.35
CA ASP A 22 -10.01 -53.17 -11.01
C ASP A 22 -11.39 -53.84 -10.82
N SER A 23 -11.42 -55.18 -10.80
CA SER A 23 -12.64 -55.94 -10.55
C SER A 23 -13.32 -55.60 -9.21
N VAL A 24 -12.54 -55.23 -8.18
CA VAL A 24 -13.07 -54.84 -6.85
C VAL A 24 -13.96 -53.61 -6.94
N PHE A 25 -13.67 -52.68 -7.85
CA PHE A 25 -14.42 -51.44 -8.02
C PHE A 25 -15.57 -51.57 -9.03
N SER A 26 -15.53 -52.59 -9.89
CA SER A 26 -16.60 -52.85 -10.87
C SER A 26 -17.86 -53.46 -10.25
N ASP A 27 -17.71 -54.24 -9.17
CA ASP A 27 -18.79 -54.97 -8.51
C ASP A 27 -19.23 -54.25 -7.22
N THR A 28 -20.53 -54.08 -7.04
CA THR A 28 -21.09 -53.38 -5.87
C THR A 28 -20.94 -54.14 -4.55
N GLY A 29 -20.98 -55.49 -4.60
CA GLY A 29 -20.81 -56.33 -3.40
C GLY A 29 -19.36 -56.30 -2.90
N PHE A 30 -18.39 -56.39 -3.81
CA PHE A 30 -16.97 -56.28 -3.44
C PHE A 30 -16.61 -54.91 -2.86
N ARG A 31 -17.20 -53.84 -3.40
CA ARG A 31 -17.08 -52.48 -2.87
C ARG A 31 -17.57 -52.34 -1.43
N GLN A 32 -18.76 -52.88 -1.13
CA GLN A 32 -19.29 -52.89 0.23
C GLN A 32 -18.39 -53.70 1.18
N GLN A 33 -17.95 -54.89 0.74
CA GLN A 33 -17.06 -55.74 1.53
C GLN A 33 -15.72 -55.06 1.84
N LEU A 34 -15.18 -54.31 0.87
CA LEU A 34 -13.96 -53.51 1.04
C LEU A 34 -14.15 -52.46 2.12
N SER A 35 -15.25 -51.70 2.07
CA SER A 35 -15.57 -50.67 3.06
C SER A 35 -15.74 -51.28 4.47
N GLU A 36 -16.48 -52.37 4.60
CA GLU A 36 -16.65 -53.08 5.86
C GLU A 36 -15.32 -53.60 6.43
N THR A 37 -14.44 -54.13 5.57
CA THR A 37 -13.11 -54.61 5.96
C THR A 37 -12.23 -53.48 6.46
N VAL A 38 -12.24 -52.33 5.77
CA VAL A 38 -11.46 -51.15 6.18
C VAL A 38 -11.96 -50.64 7.53
N ASN A 39 -13.27 -50.50 7.71
CA ASN A 39 -13.84 -50.04 8.97
C ASN A 39 -13.47 -50.99 10.12
N ALA A 40 -13.55 -52.31 9.91
CA ALA A 40 -13.14 -53.30 10.90
C ALA A 40 -11.64 -53.21 11.26
N LEU A 41 -10.76 -52.94 10.28
CA LEU A 41 -9.33 -52.73 10.54
C LEU A 41 -9.10 -51.45 11.35
N LEU A 42 -9.78 -50.36 11.02
CA LEU A 42 -9.67 -49.08 11.73
C LEU A 42 -10.19 -49.19 13.17
N ASP A 43 -11.29 -49.92 13.39
CA ASP A 43 -11.83 -50.21 14.73
C ASP A 43 -10.83 -50.98 15.60
N LEU A 44 -10.02 -51.85 14.97
CA LEU A 44 -8.92 -52.57 15.60
C LEU A 44 -7.63 -51.75 15.71
N ARG A 45 -7.66 -50.45 15.37
CA ARG A 45 -6.50 -49.54 15.33
C ARG A 45 -5.39 -50.01 14.38
N VAL A 46 -5.78 -50.66 13.29
CA VAL A 46 -4.87 -51.13 12.23
C VAL A 46 -4.97 -50.18 11.04
N ILE A 47 -3.83 -49.65 10.58
CA ILE A 47 -3.76 -48.79 9.39
C ILE A 47 -3.73 -49.65 8.12
N PRO A 48 -4.72 -49.57 7.23
CA PRO A 48 -4.70 -50.27 5.95
C PRO A 48 -3.78 -49.57 4.95
N ILE A 49 -2.86 -50.34 4.36
CA ILE A 49 -1.96 -49.93 3.29
C ILE A 49 -2.41 -50.59 1.99
N PHE A 50 -2.90 -49.76 1.07
CA PHE A 50 -3.42 -50.21 -0.22
C PHE A 50 -2.33 -50.25 -1.28
N ASN A 51 -2.37 -51.29 -2.12
CA ASN A 51 -1.61 -51.34 -3.36
C ASN A 51 -2.36 -52.14 -4.42
N GLU A 52 -2.05 -51.92 -5.69
CA GLU A 52 -2.56 -52.78 -6.76
C GLU A 52 -1.97 -54.19 -6.64
N ASN A 53 -2.81 -55.20 -6.85
CA ASN A 53 -2.36 -56.59 -6.95
C ASN A 53 -1.85 -56.91 -8.36
N ASP A 54 -0.62 -56.49 -8.66
CA ASP A 54 0.01 -56.71 -9.98
C ASP A 54 0.01 -58.21 -10.38
N ALA A 55 0.03 -59.15 -9.42
CA ALA A 55 0.15 -60.58 -9.68
C ALA A 55 -1.12 -61.21 -10.30
N VAL A 56 -2.28 -60.60 -10.11
CA VAL A 56 -3.58 -61.08 -10.62
C VAL A 56 -4.33 -60.03 -11.45
N SER A 57 -3.70 -58.89 -11.72
CA SER A 57 -4.23 -57.84 -12.59
C SER A 57 -4.33 -58.35 -14.03
N THR A 58 -5.46 -58.11 -14.70
CA THR A 58 -5.72 -58.62 -16.06
C THR A 58 -5.12 -57.74 -17.17
N ARG A 59 -4.39 -56.68 -16.80
CA ARG A 59 -3.79 -55.70 -17.73
C ARG A 59 -2.64 -56.31 -18.55
N LYS A 60 -2.63 -56.07 -19.86
CA LYS A 60 -1.60 -56.55 -20.80
C LYS A 60 -0.74 -55.39 -21.33
N THR A 61 0.54 -55.66 -21.60
CA THR A 61 1.47 -54.73 -22.25
C THR A 61 1.33 -54.73 -23.79
N PRO A 62 1.49 -53.59 -24.51
CA PRO A 62 1.63 -52.23 -23.98
C PRO A 62 0.37 -51.88 -23.20
N TYR A 63 0.56 -51.34 -21.99
CA TYR A 63 -0.50 -51.13 -21.01
C TYR A 63 -1.58 -50.23 -21.63
N GLU A 64 -2.62 -50.83 -22.20
CA GLU A 64 -3.86 -50.16 -22.58
C GLU A 64 -4.90 -50.65 -21.58
N ASP A 65 -5.53 -49.71 -20.89
CA ASP A 65 -6.53 -50.01 -19.90
C ASP A 65 -7.80 -50.52 -20.60
N SER A 66 -8.02 -51.83 -20.58
CA SER A 66 -9.21 -52.46 -21.13
C SER A 66 -10.47 -52.23 -20.28
N SER A 67 -10.34 -51.77 -19.02
CA SER A 67 -11.46 -51.53 -18.10
C SER A 67 -11.76 -50.05 -17.83
N GLY A 68 -10.76 -49.17 -17.94
CA GLY A 68 -10.90 -47.71 -17.81
C GLY A 68 -11.05 -47.21 -16.37
N ILE A 69 -10.76 -48.04 -15.36
CA ILE A 69 -11.15 -47.79 -13.96
C ILE A 69 -10.07 -47.01 -13.19
N PHE A 70 -8.83 -47.48 -13.16
CA PHE A 70 -7.69 -46.72 -12.62
C PHE A 70 -6.38 -47.16 -13.28
N TRP A 71 -5.40 -46.26 -13.37
CA TRP A 71 -4.17 -46.49 -14.13
C TRP A 71 -2.89 -46.46 -13.28
N ASP A 72 -2.92 -45.72 -12.16
CA ASP A 72 -1.81 -45.57 -11.24
C ASP A 72 -2.29 -45.43 -9.80
N ASN A 73 -1.34 -45.35 -8.86
CA ASN A 73 -1.63 -45.23 -7.43
C ASN A 73 -2.38 -43.92 -7.09
N ASP A 74 -2.17 -42.85 -7.87
CA ASP A 74 -2.89 -41.59 -7.67
C ASP A 74 -4.38 -41.77 -8.00
N SER A 75 -4.68 -42.43 -9.13
CA SER A 75 -6.05 -42.77 -9.54
C SER A 75 -6.70 -43.76 -8.58
N LEU A 76 -5.94 -44.76 -8.11
CA LEU A 76 -6.41 -45.72 -7.10
C LEU A 76 -6.77 -45.01 -5.79
N ALA A 77 -5.95 -44.07 -5.34
CA ALA A 77 -6.22 -43.28 -4.13
C ALA A 77 -7.50 -42.44 -4.29
N GLY A 78 -7.74 -41.85 -5.47
CA GLY A 78 -8.99 -41.15 -5.78
C GLY A 78 -10.23 -42.03 -5.71
N LEU A 79 -10.16 -43.26 -6.24
CA LEU A 79 -11.27 -44.24 -6.14
C LEU A 79 -11.51 -44.72 -4.72
N LEU A 80 -10.44 -45.04 -3.98
CA LEU A 80 -10.54 -45.47 -2.59
C LEU A 80 -11.13 -44.38 -1.71
N ALA A 81 -10.72 -43.12 -1.91
CA ALA A 81 -11.30 -41.99 -1.18
C ALA A 81 -12.82 -41.92 -1.39
N LEU A 82 -13.28 -42.12 -2.64
CA LEU A 82 -14.71 -42.14 -2.97
C LEU A 82 -15.45 -43.30 -2.30
N GLU A 83 -14.91 -44.51 -2.42
CA GLU A 83 -15.55 -45.71 -1.91
C GLU A 83 -15.61 -45.74 -0.37
N LEU A 84 -14.55 -45.25 0.27
CA LEU A 84 -14.45 -45.17 1.72
C LEU A 84 -15.07 -43.91 2.30
N LYS A 85 -15.60 -43.01 1.45
CA LYS A 85 -16.17 -41.71 1.83
C LYS A 85 -15.22 -40.89 2.71
N ALA A 86 -13.98 -40.78 2.29
CA ALA A 86 -12.96 -40.05 3.03
C ALA A 86 -13.33 -38.57 3.20
N ASP A 87 -13.04 -37.99 4.37
CA ASP A 87 -13.24 -36.57 4.64
C ASP A 87 -12.24 -35.67 3.89
N LEU A 88 -11.05 -36.20 3.61
CA LEU A 88 -9.96 -35.50 2.93
C LEU A 88 -9.03 -36.51 2.25
N LEU A 89 -8.63 -36.22 1.01
CA LEU A 89 -7.56 -36.93 0.32
C LEU A 89 -6.31 -36.04 0.25
N VAL A 90 -5.17 -36.54 0.70
CA VAL A 90 -3.88 -35.84 0.59
C VAL A 90 -2.98 -36.59 -0.39
N LEU A 91 -2.61 -35.94 -1.49
CA LEU A 91 -1.67 -36.47 -2.47
C LEU A 91 -0.30 -35.82 -2.29
N LEU A 92 0.73 -36.63 -2.08
CA LEU A 92 2.09 -36.15 -1.87
C LEU A 92 2.86 -36.04 -3.20
N SER A 93 3.52 -34.91 -3.41
CA SER A 93 4.37 -34.64 -4.58
C SER A 93 5.79 -34.27 -4.18
N ASP A 94 6.69 -34.31 -5.16
CA ASP A 94 8.06 -33.79 -5.07
C ASP A 94 8.16 -32.27 -5.11
N VAL A 95 7.09 -31.58 -5.51
CA VAL A 95 6.93 -30.12 -5.51
C VAL A 95 5.90 -29.67 -4.47
N GLU A 96 5.89 -28.39 -4.13
CA GLU A 96 5.00 -27.83 -3.09
C GLU A 96 3.50 -27.94 -3.44
N GLY A 97 3.17 -27.99 -4.73
CA GLY A 97 1.82 -28.13 -5.25
C GLY A 97 1.79 -27.83 -6.75
N LEU A 98 0.65 -27.35 -7.23
CA LEU A 98 0.47 -26.95 -8.62
C LEU A 98 0.93 -25.51 -8.83
N TYR A 99 1.71 -25.26 -9.87
CA TYR A 99 2.20 -23.92 -10.20
C TYR A 99 1.58 -23.38 -11.49
N SER A 100 1.54 -22.06 -11.64
CA SER A 100 1.08 -21.36 -12.86
C SER A 100 2.05 -21.50 -14.06
N GLY A 101 3.25 -22.02 -13.81
CA GLY A 101 4.29 -22.32 -14.81
C GLY A 101 5.30 -23.34 -14.25
N PRO A 102 6.47 -23.55 -14.88
CA PRO A 102 7.51 -24.43 -14.37
C PRO A 102 7.93 -24.03 -12.94
N PRO A 103 8.01 -24.95 -11.95
CA PRO A 103 8.40 -24.60 -10.58
C PRO A 103 9.80 -23.98 -10.45
N SER A 104 10.67 -24.20 -11.44
CA SER A 104 12.01 -23.60 -11.50
C SER A 104 12.05 -22.18 -12.06
N ASP A 105 10.93 -21.66 -12.58
CA ASP A 105 10.82 -20.28 -13.09
C ASP A 105 10.50 -19.32 -11.93
N PRO A 106 11.29 -18.27 -11.69
CA PRO A 106 11.02 -17.26 -10.65
C PRO A 106 9.66 -16.57 -10.76
N ASN A 107 9.06 -16.53 -11.96
CA ASN A 107 7.75 -15.92 -12.18
C ASN A 107 6.58 -16.88 -11.93
N SER A 108 6.87 -18.15 -11.66
CA SER A 108 5.86 -19.17 -11.42
C SER A 108 5.29 -19.06 -10.01
N LYS A 109 3.97 -18.93 -9.90
CA LYS A 109 3.28 -18.81 -8.61
C LYS A 109 2.57 -20.12 -8.27
N LEU A 110 2.63 -20.50 -6.98
CA LEU A 110 1.87 -21.64 -6.47
C LEU A 110 0.37 -21.32 -6.53
N ILE A 111 -0.41 -22.23 -7.13
CA ILE A 111 -1.86 -22.17 -7.19
C ILE A 111 -2.39 -22.76 -5.89
N GLN A 112 -2.93 -21.92 -5.01
CA GLN A 112 -3.42 -22.36 -3.70
C GLN A 112 -4.77 -23.08 -3.79
N THR A 113 -5.65 -22.67 -4.71
CA THR A 113 -6.95 -23.31 -4.95
C THR A 113 -7.14 -23.57 -6.44
N PHE A 114 -7.39 -24.83 -6.79
CA PHE A 114 -7.63 -25.25 -8.16
C PHE A 114 -9.10 -25.05 -8.56
N VAL A 115 -9.33 -24.14 -9.48
CA VAL A 115 -10.60 -23.97 -10.21
C VAL A 115 -10.51 -24.61 -11.59
N LYS A 116 -11.37 -25.59 -11.87
CA LYS A 116 -11.34 -26.39 -13.10
C LYS A 116 -11.48 -25.55 -14.37
N GLU A 117 -12.44 -24.62 -14.37
CA GLU A 117 -12.77 -23.76 -15.52
C GLU A 117 -11.63 -22.79 -15.87
N LYS A 118 -10.82 -22.40 -14.87
CA LYS A 118 -9.70 -21.48 -15.03
C LYS A 118 -8.40 -22.18 -15.39
N HIS A 119 -8.07 -23.27 -14.69
CA HIS A 119 -6.71 -23.82 -14.68
C HIS A 119 -6.52 -25.03 -15.58
N LEU A 120 -7.56 -25.85 -15.84
CA LEU A 120 -7.42 -27.11 -16.56
C LEU A 120 -6.94 -26.93 -18.02
N GLY A 121 -7.23 -25.77 -18.64
CA GLY A 121 -6.80 -25.44 -20.00
C GLY A 121 -5.54 -24.56 -20.11
N GLN A 122 -5.01 -24.06 -18.99
CA GLN A 122 -3.90 -23.09 -18.98
C GLN A 122 -2.55 -23.68 -18.53
N ILE A 123 -2.58 -24.86 -17.89
CA ILE A 123 -1.39 -25.47 -17.30
C ILE A 123 -0.85 -26.55 -18.22
N THR A 124 0.43 -26.43 -18.60
CA THR A 124 1.16 -27.46 -19.35
C THR A 124 1.98 -28.30 -18.37
N PHE A 125 1.73 -29.60 -18.31
CA PHE A 125 2.43 -30.50 -17.40
C PHE A 125 3.73 -31.02 -18.02
N GLY A 126 4.82 -30.99 -17.25
CA GLY A 126 6.15 -31.48 -17.67
C GLY A 126 6.26 -33.01 -17.73
N ALA A 127 7.41 -33.50 -18.20
CA ALA A 127 7.69 -34.93 -18.37
C ALA A 127 7.72 -35.71 -17.03
N LYS A 128 7.41 -37.01 -17.10
CA LYS A 128 7.29 -37.94 -15.95
C LYS A 128 8.59 -38.04 -15.13
N SER A 129 8.46 -38.26 -13.81
CA SER A 129 9.60 -38.50 -12.92
C SER A 129 10.26 -39.86 -13.19
N ARG A 130 11.53 -40.01 -12.78
CA ARG A 130 12.39 -41.17 -13.10
C ARG A 130 11.94 -42.51 -12.47
N VAL A 131 11.04 -42.47 -11.48
CA VAL A 131 10.62 -43.63 -10.67
C VAL A 131 9.09 -43.81 -10.59
N GLY A 132 8.29 -42.85 -11.07
CA GLY A 132 6.83 -42.87 -10.97
C GLY A 132 6.14 -43.25 -12.28
N ARG A 133 5.09 -44.10 -12.21
CA ARG A 133 4.23 -44.43 -13.38
C ARG A 133 3.31 -43.25 -13.76
N GLY A 134 2.91 -42.42 -12.79
CA GLY A 134 2.07 -41.23 -12.92
C GLY A 134 2.84 -39.92 -12.66
N GLY A 135 2.69 -38.94 -13.56
CA GLY A 135 3.24 -37.59 -13.40
C GLY A 135 2.26 -36.65 -12.68
N MET A 136 2.58 -35.35 -12.62
CA MET A 136 1.68 -34.33 -12.03
C MET A 136 0.29 -34.32 -12.69
N THR A 137 0.21 -34.64 -13.98
CA THR A 137 -1.07 -34.80 -14.70
C THR A 137 -1.98 -35.84 -14.05
N ALA A 138 -1.44 -36.97 -13.59
CA ALA A 138 -2.23 -38.03 -12.98
C ALA A 138 -2.75 -37.63 -11.60
N LYS A 139 -1.90 -36.97 -10.79
CA LYS A 139 -2.31 -36.38 -9.50
C LYS A 139 -3.44 -35.37 -9.67
N VAL A 140 -3.32 -34.48 -10.65
CA VAL A 140 -4.36 -33.48 -10.94
C VAL A 140 -5.64 -34.18 -11.42
N ASN A 141 -5.56 -35.18 -12.29
CA ASN A 141 -6.74 -35.91 -12.74
C ASN A 141 -7.44 -36.65 -11.59
N ALA A 142 -6.68 -37.32 -10.73
CA ALA A 142 -7.22 -37.99 -9.54
C ALA A 142 -7.85 -36.99 -8.55
N ALA A 143 -7.18 -35.85 -8.31
CA ALA A 143 -7.68 -34.79 -7.45
C ALA A 143 -8.97 -34.15 -7.99
N VAL A 144 -9.04 -33.91 -9.30
CA VAL A 144 -10.25 -33.39 -9.96
C VAL A 144 -11.38 -34.42 -9.86
N TYR A 145 -11.10 -35.70 -10.10
CA TYR A 145 -12.11 -36.75 -10.00
C TYR A 145 -12.71 -36.85 -8.59
N ALA A 146 -11.87 -36.96 -7.56
CA ALA A 146 -12.32 -37.06 -6.17
C ALA A 146 -13.01 -35.76 -5.68
N SER A 147 -12.49 -34.58 -6.05
CA SER A 147 -13.12 -33.30 -5.68
C SER A 147 -14.47 -33.06 -6.35
N CYS A 148 -14.64 -33.43 -7.62
CA CYS A 148 -15.95 -33.39 -8.28
C CYS A 148 -16.96 -34.34 -7.62
N ALA A 149 -16.51 -35.45 -7.04
CA ALA A 149 -17.36 -36.38 -6.29
C ALA A 149 -17.65 -35.91 -4.84
N GLY A 150 -17.12 -34.74 -4.44
CA GLY A 150 -17.41 -34.10 -3.16
C GLY A 150 -16.37 -34.30 -2.07
N ILE A 151 -15.22 -34.90 -2.38
CA ILE A 151 -14.13 -35.11 -1.42
C ILE A 151 -13.07 -34.02 -1.61
N PRO A 152 -12.81 -33.16 -0.60
CA PRO A 152 -11.70 -32.22 -0.66
C PRO A 152 -10.38 -32.95 -0.91
N VAL A 153 -9.55 -32.43 -1.82
CA VAL A 153 -8.23 -33.00 -2.10
C VAL A 153 -7.16 -31.94 -1.97
N VAL A 154 -6.03 -32.27 -1.33
CA VAL A 154 -4.87 -31.38 -1.26
C VAL A 154 -3.67 -32.07 -1.88
N ILE A 155 -3.03 -31.41 -2.85
CA ILE A 155 -1.71 -31.80 -3.37
C ILE A 155 -0.66 -30.98 -2.63
N THR A 156 0.27 -31.63 -1.92
CA THR A 156 1.31 -30.96 -1.13
C THR A 156 2.66 -31.68 -1.22
N SER A 157 3.75 -31.02 -0.80
CA SER A 157 5.08 -31.64 -0.81
C SER A 157 5.18 -32.79 0.21
N GLY A 158 5.72 -33.93 -0.22
CA GLY A 158 6.09 -35.05 0.64
C GLY A 158 7.48 -34.94 1.25
N PHE A 159 8.29 -33.96 0.85
CA PHE A 159 9.64 -33.72 1.41
C PHE A 159 9.65 -32.75 2.60
N ALA A 160 8.62 -31.91 2.71
CA ALA A 160 8.51 -30.92 3.76
C ALA A 160 7.95 -31.53 5.06
N THR A 161 8.62 -31.24 6.18
CA THR A 161 8.24 -31.74 7.50
C THR A 161 6.91 -31.16 7.96
N ASP A 162 6.08 -32.03 8.56
CA ASP A 162 4.77 -31.72 9.14
C ASP A 162 3.70 -31.22 8.15
N ASN A 163 3.93 -31.31 6.84
CA ASN A 163 2.97 -30.80 5.86
C ASN A 163 1.59 -31.46 5.97
N ILE A 164 1.54 -32.77 6.25
CA ILE A 164 0.26 -33.48 6.47
C ILE A 164 -0.47 -32.88 7.67
N ILE A 165 0.23 -32.62 8.78
CA ILE A 165 -0.36 -32.05 10.00
C ILE A 165 -0.86 -30.62 9.73
N LYS A 166 -0.06 -29.79 9.07
CA LYS A 166 -0.42 -28.40 8.72
C LYS A 166 -1.66 -28.34 7.81
N VAL A 167 -1.75 -29.24 6.83
CA VAL A 167 -2.93 -29.37 5.97
C VAL A 167 -4.16 -29.75 6.81
N LEU A 168 -4.04 -30.70 7.73
CA LEU A 168 -5.14 -31.10 8.63
C LEU A 168 -5.57 -29.98 9.60
N GLN A 169 -4.67 -29.07 9.95
CA GLN A 169 -4.96 -27.88 10.75
C GLN A 169 -5.60 -26.74 9.94
N GLY A 170 -5.77 -26.91 8.62
CA GLY A 170 -6.35 -25.90 7.73
C GLY A 170 -5.37 -24.84 7.24
N GLU A 171 -4.06 -25.03 7.43
CA GLU A 171 -3.06 -24.15 6.81
C GLU A 171 -3.03 -24.34 5.29
N MET A 172 -2.83 -23.25 4.54
CA MET A 172 -2.72 -23.29 3.08
C MET A 172 -1.35 -23.81 2.62
N LYS A 173 -1.12 -25.12 2.79
CA LYS A 173 0.11 -25.82 2.36
C LYS A 173 -0.14 -26.70 1.14
N GLY A 174 0.06 -26.13 -0.04
CA GLY A 174 -0.08 -26.80 -1.33
C GLY A 174 -1.27 -26.29 -2.14
N THR A 175 -1.88 -27.16 -2.94
CA THR A 175 -3.03 -26.83 -3.81
C THR A 175 -4.27 -27.59 -3.37
N LEU A 176 -5.32 -26.85 -3.00
CA LEU A 176 -6.64 -27.38 -2.65
C LEU A 176 -7.53 -27.57 -3.88
N PHE A 177 -8.21 -28.70 -3.95
CA PHE A 177 -9.23 -29.04 -4.93
C PHE A 177 -10.54 -29.27 -4.20
N HIS A 178 -11.61 -28.58 -4.62
CA HIS A 178 -12.93 -28.71 -4.02
C HIS A 178 -14.02 -28.46 -5.07
N LYS A 179 -15.17 -29.15 -4.97
CA LYS A 179 -16.31 -28.95 -5.88
C LYS A 179 -16.78 -27.49 -5.94
N ASP A 180 -16.79 -26.84 -4.79
CA ASP A 180 -17.25 -25.46 -4.61
C ASP A 180 -16.11 -24.44 -4.71
N ALA A 181 -14.91 -24.86 -5.14
CA ALA A 181 -13.76 -23.96 -5.28
C ALA A 181 -14.10 -22.74 -6.16
N HIS A 182 -14.93 -22.92 -7.19
CA HIS A 182 -15.42 -21.82 -8.03
C HIS A 182 -16.25 -20.77 -7.27
N LEU A 183 -16.99 -21.17 -6.22
CA LEU A 183 -17.75 -20.27 -5.35
C LEU A 183 -16.86 -19.49 -4.37
N TRP A 184 -15.78 -20.11 -3.92
CA TRP A 184 -14.81 -19.46 -3.01
C TRP A 184 -13.90 -18.49 -3.77
N THR A 185 -13.57 -18.84 -5.01
CA THR A 185 -12.77 -17.98 -5.91
C THR A 185 -13.61 -16.88 -6.58
N LEU A 186 -14.93 -16.85 -6.33
CA LEU A 186 -15.85 -15.79 -6.80
C LEU A 186 -15.82 -14.53 -5.92
N VAL A 187 -15.14 -14.57 -4.76
CA VAL A 187 -14.65 -13.32 -4.15
C VAL A 187 -13.56 -12.81 -5.09
N LYS A 188 -13.94 -11.87 -5.96
CA LYS A 188 -13.02 -11.13 -6.82
C LYS A 188 -11.96 -10.45 -5.96
N GLU A 189 -10.88 -11.15 -5.63
CA GLU A 189 -9.58 -10.50 -5.52
C GLU A 189 -9.20 -10.09 -6.94
N VAL A 190 -9.73 -8.95 -7.37
CA VAL A 190 -9.11 -8.19 -8.47
C VAL A 190 -7.67 -8.04 -8.03
N SER A 191 -6.74 -8.68 -8.73
CA SER A 191 -5.34 -8.60 -8.30
C SER A 191 -4.93 -7.13 -8.20
N ALA A 192 -4.05 -6.78 -7.26
CA ALA A 192 -3.56 -5.42 -7.08
C ALA A 192 -3.16 -4.73 -8.41
N ARG A 193 -2.61 -5.52 -9.34
CA ARG A 193 -2.29 -5.11 -10.71
C ARG A 193 -3.52 -4.77 -11.56
N GLU A 194 -4.57 -5.58 -11.53
CA GLU A 194 -5.82 -5.29 -12.25
C GLU A 194 -6.52 -4.05 -11.70
N MET A 195 -6.45 -3.81 -10.39
CA MET A 195 -6.93 -2.55 -9.79
C MET A 195 -6.14 -1.36 -10.35
N ALA A 196 -4.81 -1.44 -10.39
CA ALA A 196 -3.95 -0.39 -10.95
C ALA A 196 -4.27 -0.08 -12.42
N ILE A 197 -4.44 -1.13 -13.23
CA ILE A 197 -4.79 -0.98 -14.65
C ILE A 197 -6.19 -0.36 -14.80
N SER A 198 -7.16 -0.82 -14.03
CA SER A 198 -8.53 -0.28 -14.06
C SER A 198 -8.57 1.20 -13.65
N ALA A 199 -7.79 1.58 -12.64
CA ALA A 199 -7.65 2.96 -12.20
C ALA A 199 -7.03 3.83 -13.31
N ARG A 200 -6.02 3.33 -14.03
CA ARG A 200 -5.40 4.01 -15.19
C ARG A 200 -6.38 4.21 -16.34
N GLU A 201 -7.20 3.22 -16.65
CA GLU A 201 -8.20 3.33 -17.72
C GLU A 201 -9.31 4.32 -17.36
N SER A 202 -9.78 4.26 -16.12
CA SER A 202 -10.81 5.16 -15.60
C SER A 202 -10.30 6.61 -15.51
N SER A 203 -9.02 6.81 -15.15
CA SER A 203 -8.43 8.15 -15.08
C SER A 203 -8.35 8.83 -16.46
N ARG A 204 -8.08 8.07 -17.53
CA ARG A 204 -8.14 8.60 -18.91
C ARG A 204 -9.54 9.07 -19.27
N ARG A 205 -10.58 8.35 -18.84
CA ARG A 205 -11.98 8.75 -19.04
C ARG A 205 -12.33 10.00 -18.23
N LEU A 206 -11.85 10.07 -16.98
CA LEU A 206 -12.00 11.24 -16.10
C LEU A 206 -11.34 12.50 -16.70
N GLN A 207 -10.15 12.37 -17.29
CA GLN A 207 -9.45 13.47 -17.96
C GLN A 207 -10.18 13.96 -19.23
N ALA A 208 -10.91 13.07 -19.91
CA ALA A 208 -11.69 13.41 -21.10
C ALA A 208 -12.98 14.19 -20.79
N LEU A 209 -13.41 14.22 -19.52
CA LEU A 209 -14.57 15.00 -19.10
C LEU A 209 -14.30 16.51 -19.18
N LYS A 210 -15.38 17.30 -19.22
CA LYS A 210 -15.29 18.75 -19.05
C LYS A 210 -15.03 19.10 -17.58
N SER A 211 -14.52 20.30 -17.34
CA SER A 211 -14.32 20.83 -15.98
C SER A 211 -15.60 20.76 -15.14
N GLU A 212 -16.73 21.12 -15.73
CA GLU A 212 -18.04 21.17 -15.06
C GLU A 212 -18.48 19.78 -14.57
N ASP A 213 -18.23 18.75 -15.37
CA ASP A 213 -18.58 17.36 -15.02
C ASP A 213 -17.68 16.86 -13.88
N ARG A 214 -16.37 17.14 -13.91
CA ARG A 214 -15.46 16.81 -12.79
C ARG A 214 -15.82 17.53 -11.52
N ARG A 215 -16.18 18.83 -11.62
CA ARG A 215 -16.67 19.62 -10.50
C ARG A 215 -17.95 19.00 -9.92
N LYS A 216 -18.89 18.56 -10.78
CA LYS A 216 -20.12 17.89 -10.35
C LYS A 216 -19.82 16.62 -9.54
N ILE A 217 -18.88 15.77 -9.99
CA ILE A 217 -18.49 14.56 -9.25
C ILE A 217 -18.06 14.91 -7.82
N LEU A 218 -17.26 15.96 -7.64
CA LEU A 218 -16.82 16.38 -6.30
C LEU A 218 -17.97 16.92 -5.44
N MET A 219 -18.91 17.65 -6.04
CA MET A 219 -20.13 18.08 -5.34
C MET A 219 -20.98 16.88 -4.90
N ASP A 220 -21.19 15.92 -5.80
CA ASP A 220 -21.92 14.69 -5.50
C ASP A 220 -21.23 13.88 -4.37
N VAL A 221 -19.89 13.84 -4.35
CA VAL A 221 -19.12 13.22 -3.25
C VAL A 221 -19.37 13.93 -1.93
N ALA A 222 -19.35 15.27 -1.91
CA ALA A 222 -19.58 16.05 -0.70
C ALA A 222 -20.98 15.81 -0.12
N ASP A 223 -22.01 15.76 -0.99
CA ASP A 223 -23.39 15.52 -0.58
C ASP A 223 -23.57 14.08 -0.08
N ALA A 224 -23.00 13.08 -0.78
CA ALA A 224 -23.06 11.69 -0.36
C ALA A 224 -22.38 11.42 0.98
N LEU A 225 -21.28 12.12 1.30
CA LEU A 225 -20.63 12.03 2.62
C LEU A 225 -21.57 12.49 3.75
N GLU A 226 -22.27 13.61 3.55
CA GLU A 226 -23.20 14.15 4.54
C GLU A 226 -24.46 13.27 4.67
N GLU A 227 -25.01 12.76 3.57
CA GLU A 227 -26.16 11.82 3.59
C GLU A 227 -25.86 10.51 4.33
N ASN A 228 -24.60 10.07 4.28
CA ASN A 228 -24.15 8.80 4.86
C ASN A 228 -23.41 8.98 6.20
N GLU A 229 -23.44 10.17 6.82
CA GLU A 229 -22.68 10.49 8.04
C GLU A 229 -22.92 9.47 9.17
N ASN A 230 -24.18 9.12 9.44
CA ASN A 230 -24.52 8.18 10.51
C ASN A 230 -23.89 6.79 10.32
N MET A 231 -23.86 6.30 9.07
CA MET A 231 -23.29 5.00 8.73
C MET A 231 -21.76 5.03 8.82
N ILE A 232 -21.13 6.10 8.33
CA ILE A 232 -19.68 6.30 8.43
C ILE A 232 -19.23 6.34 9.89
N LEU A 233 -19.94 7.10 10.74
CA LEU A 233 -19.62 7.20 12.17
C LEU A 233 -19.82 5.87 12.90
N ALA A 234 -20.83 5.09 12.55
CA ALA A 234 -21.05 3.77 13.14
C ALA A 234 -19.89 2.79 12.84
N GLU A 235 -19.43 2.75 11.58
CA GLU A 235 -18.27 1.90 11.21
C GLU A 235 -16.97 2.40 11.83
N ASN A 236 -16.82 3.73 12.00
CA ASN A 236 -15.67 4.30 12.69
C ASN A 236 -15.66 3.98 14.18
N SER A 237 -16.81 4.02 14.85
CA SER A 237 -16.93 3.57 16.24
C SER A 237 -16.53 2.10 16.40
N ALA A 238 -16.94 1.22 15.49
CA ALA A 238 -16.55 -0.18 15.51
C ALA A 238 -15.03 -0.40 15.32
N ASP A 239 -14.38 0.41 14.48
CA ASP A 239 -12.91 0.39 14.33
C ASP A 239 -12.21 0.90 15.62
N ILE A 240 -12.73 1.95 16.25
CA ILE A 240 -12.19 2.49 17.52
C ILE A 240 -12.29 1.44 18.62
N GLU A 241 -13.45 0.81 18.80
CA GLU A 241 -13.67 -0.25 19.79
C GLU A 241 -12.69 -1.42 19.57
N ALA A 242 -12.55 -1.89 18.33
CA ALA A 242 -11.62 -2.95 17.99
C ALA A 242 -10.15 -2.55 18.23
N ALA A 243 -9.78 -1.29 18.02
CA ALA A 243 -8.44 -0.78 18.29
C ALA A 243 -8.17 -0.65 19.81
N GLU A 244 -9.17 -0.24 20.59
CA GLU A 244 -9.08 -0.21 22.06
C GLU A 244 -8.92 -1.62 22.63
N GLU A 245 -9.71 -2.59 22.17
CA GLU A 245 -9.60 -4.00 22.58
C GLU A 245 -8.25 -4.63 22.19
N ALA A 246 -7.71 -4.26 21.03
CA ALA A 246 -6.41 -4.72 20.57
C ALA A 246 -5.22 -4.00 21.27
N GLY A 247 -5.49 -3.04 22.16
CA GLY A 247 -4.47 -2.37 22.97
C GLY A 247 -3.64 -1.33 22.23
N TYR A 248 -4.18 -0.70 21.17
CA TYR A 248 -3.50 0.40 20.49
C TYR A 248 -3.32 1.62 21.41
N GLU A 249 -2.24 2.38 21.21
CA GLU A 249 -1.96 3.56 22.01
C GLU A 249 -2.96 4.71 21.76
N LYS A 250 -3.26 5.49 22.79
CA LYS A 250 -4.20 6.63 22.73
C LYS A 250 -3.94 7.62 21.58
N PRO A 251 -2.69 8.00 21.23
CA PRO A 251 -2.44 8.91 20.11
C PRO A 251 -2.90 8.34 18.76
N LEU A 252 -2.76 7.02 18.57
CA LEU A 252 -3.20 6.35 17.35
C LEU A 252 -4.73 6.30 17.27
N ILE A 253 -5.39 5.95 18.37
CA ILE A 253 -6.87 5.97 18.47
C ILE A 253 -7.42 7.38 18.21
N SER A 254 -6.76 8.42 18.75
CA SER A 254 -7.16 9.82 18.53
C SER A 254 -7.12 10.22 17.04
N ARG A 255 -6.17 9.69 16.28
CA ARG A 255 -6.07 9.92 14.82
C ARG A 255 -7.10 9.10 14.03
N LEU A 256 -7.47 7.92 14.53
CA LEU A 256 -8.49 7.04 13.94
C LEU A 256 -9.89 7.63 14.09
N ALA A 257 -10.16 8.35 15.18
CA ALA A 257 -11.49 8.81 15.52
C ALA A 257 -12.01 9.97 14.65
N LEU A 258 -13.17 9.77 14.02
CA LEU A 258 -13.93 10.79 13.31
C LEU A 258 -14.89 11.48 14.27
N LYS A 259 -14.47 12.63 14.82
CA LYS A 259 -15.28 13.43 15.75
C LYS A 259 -16.55 13.99 15.07
N PRO A 260 -17.62 14.28 15.83
CA PRO A 260 -18.82 14.93 15.30
C PRO A 260 -18.50 16.20 14.51
N GLY A 261 -19.14 16.37 13.35
CA GLY A 261 -18.88 17.49 12.44
C GLY A 261 -17.64 17.35 11.56
N ARG A 262 -16.79 16.32 11.76
CA ARG A 262 -15.63 16.07 10.90
C ARG A 262 -16.05 15.76 9.47
N ILE A 263 -17.12 14.99 9.26
CA ILE A 263 -17.67 14.67 7.93
C ILE A 263 -18.11 15.94 7.20
N LYS A 264 -18.84 16.82 7.87
CA LYS A 264 -19.23 18.13 7.33
C LYS A 264 -18.02 19.00 6.95
N LEU A 265 -16.96 19.00 7.76
CA LEU A 265 -15.71 19.70 7.43
C LEU A 265 -15.03 19.11 6.19
N LEU A 266 -15.01 17.79 6.05
CA LEU A 266 -14.49 17.10 4.88
C LEU A 266 -15.31 17.45 3.64
N ALA A 267 -16.64 17.34 3.69
CA ALA A 267 -17.54 17.70 2.61
C ALA A 267 -17.32 19.15 2.15
N ASN A 268 -17.22 20.10 3.08
CA ASN A 268 -16.91 21.50 2.75
C ASN A 268 -15.52 21.67 2.10
N SER A 269 -14.53 20.87 2.51
CA SER A 269 -13.20 20.89 1.88
C SER A 269 -13.25 20.34 0.45
N VAL A 270 -14.04 19.29 0.21
CA VAL A 270 -14.30 18.76 -1.15
C VAL A 270 -14.99 19.81 -2.02
N ARG A 271 -16.00 20.52 -1.51
CA ARG A 271 -16.67 21.61 -2.25
C ARG A 271 -15.69 22.74 -2.63
N LYS A 272 -14.81 23.13 -1.71
CA LYS A 272 -13.75 24.11 -2.00
C LYS A 272 -12.83 23.66 -3.14
N LEU A 273 -12.41 22.38 -3.16
CA LEU A 273 -11.62 21.83 -4.26
C LEU A 273 -12.39 21.80 -5.59
N ALA A 274 -13.69 21.53 -5.53
CA ALA A 274 -14.57 21.52 -6.70
C ALA A 274 -14.66 22.90 -7.36
N ASP A 275 -14.65 23.97 -6.56
CA ASP A 275 -14.76 25.36 -7.03
C ASP A 275 -13.42 25.99 -7.42
N MET A 276 -12.30 25.27 -7.31
CA MET A 276 -11.01 25.74 -7.84
C MET A 276 -11.07 25.91 -9.36
N GLU A 277 -10.27 26.82 -9.90
CA GLU A 277 -10.06 26.94 -11.35
C GLU A 277 -9.61 25.61 -11.97
N GLU A 278 -10.00 25.33 -13.21
CA GLU A 278 -9.71 24.06 -13.89
C GLU A 278 -8.21 23.78 -14.00
N PRO A 279 -7.67 22.77 -13.28
CA PRO A 279 -6.23 22.59 -13.19
C PRO A 279 -5.67 21.78 -14.38
N ILE A 280 -6.48 21.00 -15.10
CA ILE A 280 -6.04 20.16 -16.22
C ILE A 280 -6.19 20.91 -17.55
N GLY A 281 -5.16 20.86 -18.39
CA GLY A 281 -5.19 21.43 -19.73
C GLY A 281 -4.89 22.93 -19.79
N ARG A 282 -4.43 23.54 -18.68
CA ARG A 282 -3.99 24.94 -18.66
C ARG A 282 -2.76 25.10 -19.55
N ILE A 283 -2.76 26.12 -20.41
CA ILE A 283 -1.61 26.46 -21.23
C ILE A 283 -0.62 27.26 -20.38
N LEU A 284 0.54 26.68 -20.11
CA LEU A 284 1.60 27.27 -19.29
C LEU A 284 2.62 28.05 -20.11
N LYS A 285 2.89 27.57 -21.33
CA LYS A 285 3.76 28.24 -22.32
C LYS A 285 3.16 28.07 -23.71
N ARG A 286 3.28 29.10 -24.53
CA ARG A 286 2.77 29.07 -25.91
C ARG A 286 3.69 29.89 -26.80
N SER A 287 4.25 29.25 -27.81
CA SER A 287 5.13 29.93 -28.77
C SER A 287 4.89 29.43 -30.18
N GLU A 288 5.05 30.32 -31.14
CA GLU A 288 5.15 29.97 -32.54
C GLU A 288 6.62 29.71 -32.86
N LEU A 289 6.96 28.46 -33.12
CA LEU A 289 8.33 28.05 -33.41
C LEU A 289 8.74 28.51 -34.81
N ALA A 290 7.83 28.39 -35.78
CA ALA A 290 7.97 28.79 -37.18
C ALA A 290 6.58 29.10 -37.76
N SER A 291 6.50 29.60 -38.99
CA SER A 291 5.21 29.89 -39.66
C SER A 291 4.27 28.68 -39.56
N ASP A 292 3.09 28.90 -38.98
CA ASP A 292 2.04 27.89 -38.77
C ASP A 292 2.48 26.66 -37.93
N LEU A 293 3.51 26.82 -37.10
CA LEU A 293 4.04 25.79 -36.21
C LEU A 293 3.99 26.26 -34.75
N VAL A 294 2.94 25.88 -34.04
CA VAL A 294 2.65 26.36 -32.68
C VAL A 294 2.95 25.27 -31.66
N LEU A 295 3.77 25.59 -30.67
CA LEU A 295 4.12 24.76 -29.54
C LEU A 295 3.42 25.27 -28.27
N GLU A 296 2.75 24.37 -27.56
CA GLU A 296 2.06 24.64 -26.30
C GLU A 296 2.58 23.68 -25.21
N SER A 297 2.99 24.20 -24.06
CA SER A 297 3.17 23.39 -22.85
C SER A 297 1.88 23.46 -22.05
N VAL A 298 1.26 22.32 -21.78
CA VAL A 298 -0.03 22.24 -21.06
C VAL A 298 0.08 21.40 -19.80
N SER A 299 -0.68 21.74 -18.77
CA SER A 299 -0.82 20.91 -17.57
C SER A 299 -1.61 19.63 -17.88
N CYS A 300 -1.22 18.52 -17.27
CA CYS A 300 -1.92 17.24 -17.36
C CYS A 300 -1.75 16.43 -16.08
N SER A 301 -2.66 15.51 -15.79
CA SER A 301 -2.56 14.58 -14.66
C SER A 301 -1.27 13.76 -14.72
N LEU A 302 -0.77 13.31 -13.56
CA LEU A 302 0.33 12.34 -13.49
C LEU A 302 -0.04 10.97 -14.09
N GLY A 303 -1.22 10.45 -13.75
CA GLY A 303 -1.69 9.14 -14.20
C GLY A 303 -2.37 8.37 -13.09
N VAL A 304 -1.65 7.48 -12.41
CA VAL A 304 -2.14 6.67 -11.28
C VAL A 304 -1.30 6.92 -10.03
N LEU A 305 -1.97 7.18 -8.92
CA LEU A 305 -1.39 7.40 -7.60
C LEU A 305 -1.58 6.15 -6.74
N LEU A 306 -0.56 5.75 -6.00
CA LEU A 306 -0.68 4.81 -4.89
C LEU A 306 -0.46 5.54 -3.57
N VAL A 307 -1.48 5.63 -2.73
CA VAL A 307 -1.38 6.32 -1.44
C VAL A 307 -1.51 5.32 -0.31
N VAL A 308 -0.45 5.21 0.50
CA VAL A 308 -0.37 4.30 1.64
C VAL A 308 -0.39 5.13 2.91
N PHE A 309 -1.39 4.94 3.76
CA PHE A 309 -1.61 5.81 4.93
C PHE A 309 -2.01 5.03 6.19
N GLU A 310 -1.67 5.59 7.36
CA GLU A 310 -1.90 4.96 8.66
C GLU A 310 -2.81 5.79 9.56
N SER A 311 -3.80 5.12 10.16
CA SER A 311 -4.65 5.59 11.26
C SER A 311 -5.31 6.95 11.04
N ARG A 312 -5.71 7.25 9.80
CA ARG A 312 -6.32 8.51 9.38
C ARG A 312 -7.39 8.29 8.31
N PRO A 313 -8.62 7.88 8.69
CA PRO A 313 -9.69 7.65 7.72
C PRO A 313 -10.12 8.94 7.00
N ASP A 314 -9.96 10.10 7.64
CA ASP A 314 -10.23 11.41 7.04
C ASP A 314 -9.32 11.73 5.84
N ALA A 315 -8.07 11.26 5.86
CA ALA A 315 -7.13 11.42 4.75
C ALA A 315 -7.65 10.76 3.47
N LEU A 316 -8.37 9.64 3.56
CA LEU A 316 -8.94 8.92 2.40
C LEU A 316 -9.79 9.87 1.54
N VAL A 317 -10.69 10.62 2.18
CA VAL A 317 -11.59 11.56 1.51
C VAL A 317 -10.81 12.68 0.82
N GLN A 318 -9.81 13.25 1.51
CA GLN A 318 -8.99 14.33 0.96
C GLN A 318 -8.18 13.86 -0.26
N ILE A 319 -7.54 12.70 -0.16
CA ILE A 319 -6.74 12.10 -1.24
C ILE A 319 -7.64 11.79 -2.45
N ALA A 320 -8.81 11.20 -2.22
CA ALA A 320 -9.77 10.89 -3.27
C ALA A 320 -10.24 12.16 -4.00
N ALA A 321 -10.59 13.21 -3.26
CA ALA A 321 -11.02 14.47 -3.83
C ALA A 321 -9.91 15.16 -4.65
N LEU A 322 -8.68 15.14 -4.14
CA LEU A 322 -7.51 15.65 -4.86
C LEU A 322 -7.25 14.85 -6.15
N ALA A 323 -7.33 13.52 -6.12
CA ALA A 323 -7.15 12.66 -7.29
C ALA A 323 -8.23 12.92 -8.35
N ILE A 324 -9.51 13.04 -7.95
CA ILE A 324 -10.61 13.36 -8.86
C ILE A 324 -10.39 14.74 -9.49
N ARG A 325 -10.05 15.77 -8.70
CA ARG A 325 -9.86 17.13 -9.22
C ARG A 325 -8.69 17.23 -10.19
N SER A 326 -7.62 16.49 -9.92
CA SER A 326 -6.39 16.42 -10.74
C SER A 326 -6.44 15.40 -11.88
N GLY A 327 -7.54 14.66 -12.04
CA GLY A 327 -7.73 13.72 -13.16
C GLY A 327 -6.90 12.43 -13.04
N ASN A 328 -6.50 12.07 -11.82
CA ASN A 328 -5.67 10.90 -11.53
C ASN A 328 -6.53 9.69 -11.15
N GLY A 329 -6.05 8.50 -11.50
CA GLY A 329 -6.52 7.24 -10.94
C GLY A 329 -5.87 7.01 -9.59
N LEU A 330 -6.53 6.28 -8.71
CA LEU A 330 -6.10 6.18 -7.31
C LEU A 330 -6.19 4.76 -6.78
N LEU A 331 -5.11 4.31 -6.14
CA LEU A 331 -5.08 3.16 -5.27
C LEU A 331 -4.83 3.63 -3.84
N LEU A 332 -5.68 3.17 -2.92
CA LEU A 332 -5.63 3.51 -1.51
C LEU A 332 -5.26 2.26 -0.72
N LYS A 333 -4.28 2.39 0.18
CA LYS A 333 -3.99 1.39 1.19
C LYS A 333 -3.97 2.04 2.56
N GLY A 334 -5.08 1.92 3.28
CA GLY A 334 -5.17 2.35 4.68
C GLY A 334 -4.59 1.31 5.65
N GLY A 335 -4.36 1.72 6.89
CA GLY A 335 -4.01 0.82 7.99
C GLY A 335 -5.12 -0.19 8.31
N LYS A 336 -4.74 -1.31 8.93
CA LYS A 336 -5.68 -2.41 9.27
C LYS A 336 -6.70 -1.97 10.33
N GLU A 337 -6.28 -1.09 11.22
CA GLU A 337 -7.06 -0.49 12.29
C GLU A 337 -8.23 0.38 11.82
N ALA A 338 -8.20 0.87 10.57
CA ALA A 338 -9.24 1.71 9.98
C ALA A 338 -10.03 0.97 8.88
N GLY A 339 -10.03 -0.37 8.91
CA GLY A 339 -10.52 -1.20 7.82
C GLY A 339 -11.98 -0.93 7.48
N ARG A 340 -12.86 -0.82 8.48
CA ARG A 340 -14.30 -0.62 8.28
C ARG A 340 -14.59 0.81 7.83
N SER A 341 -13.98 1.79 8.49
CA SER A 341 -14.08 3.21 8.16
C SER A 341 -13.67 3.47 6.71
N ASN A 342 -12.52 2.92 6.30
CA ASN A 342 -12.00 3.09 4.94
C ASN A 342 -12.91 2.43 3.90
N ALA A 343 -13.45 1.23 4.18
CA ALA A 343 -14.39 0.56 3.30
C ALA A 343 -15.70 1.35 3.14
N ALA A 344 -16.25 1.88 4.24
CA ALA A 344 -17.46 2.71 4.21
C ALA A 344 -17.24 3.99 3.40
N LEU A 345 -16.17 4.73 3.67
CA LEU A 345 -15.82 5.96 2.94
C LEU A 345 -15.56 5.70 1.46
N HIS A 346 -14.79 4.65 1.14
CA HIS A 346 -14.52 4.24 -0.23
C HIS A 346 -15.81 3.91 -1.00
N LYS A 347 -16.73 3.17 -0.38
CA LYS A 347 -18.02 2.84 -0.97
C LYS A 347 -18.87 4.08 -1.25
N VAL A 348 -18.96 4.99 -0.29
CA VAL A 348 -19.73 6.25 -0.45
C VAL A 348 -19.17 7.07 -1.61
N ILE A 349 -17.85 7.25 -1.66
CA ILE A 349 -17.18 8.03 -2.72
C ILE A 349 -17.34 7.37 -4.09
N THR A 350 -17.15 6.06 -4.19
CA THR A 350 -17.21 5.35 -5.49
C THR A 350 -18.63 5.24 -6.03
N SER A 351 -19.65 5.19 -5.17
CA SER A 351 -21.06 5.09 -5.58
C SER A 351 -21.60 6.30 -6.35
N VAL A 352 -20.93 7.45 -6.27
CA VAL A 352 -21.31 8.66 -7.01
C VAL A 352 -20.46 8.89 -8.27
N ILE A 353 -19.46 8.03 -8.51
CA ILE A 353 -18.64 8.12 -9.73
C ILE A 353 -19.50 7.67 -10.91
N PRO A 354 -19.68 8.49 -11.96
CA PRO A 354 -20.54 8.15 -13.08
C PRO A 354 -19.97 6.96 -13.87
N ASP A 355 -20.86 6.14 -14.44
CA ASP A 355 -20.52 4.97 -15.27
C ASP A 355 -19.58 5.31 -16.44
N THR A 356 -19.67 6.53 -16.97
CA THR A 356 -18.80 7.04 -18.04
C THR A 356 -17.33 7.07 -17.65
N VAL A 357 -17.03 7.23 -16.36
CA VAL A 357 -15.69 7.09 -15.78
C VAL A 357 -15.48 5.66 -15.30
N GLY A 358 -16.41 5.16 -14.48
CA GLY A 358 -16.41 3.84 -13.87
C GLY A 358 -15.93 3.87 -12.40
N GLU A 359 -16.63 3.11 -11.55
CA GLU A 359 -16.37 3.02 -10.10
C GLU A 359 -14.93 2.58 -9.75
N LYS A 360 -14.25 1.89 -10.69
CA LYS A 360 -12.87 1.43 -10.53
C LYS A 360 -11.81 2.52 -10.68
N LEU A 361 -12.20 3.80 -10.77
CA LEU A 361 -11.28 4.93 -10.69
C LEU A 361 -10.46 4.91 -9.40
N ILE A 362 -11.10 4.52 -8.30
CA ILE A 362 -10.50 4.45 -6.97
C ILE A 362 -10.54 2.99 -6.49
N GLY A 363 -9.37 2.36 -6.37
CA GLY A 363 -9.23 1.02 -5.80
C GLY A 363 -8.85 1.09 -4.32
N LEU A 364 -9.48 0.27 -3.48
CA LEU A 364 -9.10 0.08 -2.08
C LEU A 364 -8.39 -1.27 -1.92
N VAL A 365 -7.10 -1.21 -1.61
CA VAL A 365 -6.25 -2.38 -1.36
C VAL A 365 -6.45 -2.80 0.10
N THR A 366 -6.92 -4.03 0.31
CA THR A 366 -7.28 -4.52 1.65
C THR A 366 -6.14 -5.31 2.30
N SER A 367 -5.33 -6.04 1.52
CA SER A 367 -4.20 -6.82 2.02
C SER A 367 -2.89 -6.02 2.09
N ARG A 368 -2.11 -6.21 3.16
CA ARG A 368 -0.74 -5.67 3.27
C ARG A 368 0.23 -6.40 2.33
N GLU A 369 -0.04 -7.67 2.05
CA GLU A 369 0.83 -8.54 1.24
C GLU A 369 0.87 -8.10 -0.23
N GLU A 370 -0.10 -7.29 -0.67
CA GLU A 370 -0.15 -6.74 -2.02
C GLU A 370 0.75 -5.52 -2.22
N ILE A 371 1.19 -4.83 -1.14
CA ILE A 371 2.01 -3.61 -1.24
C ILE A 371 3.33 -3.87 -2.00
N PRO A 372 4.14 -4.90 -1.67
CA PRO A 372 5.38 -5.17 -2.39
C PRO A 372 5.18 -5.43 -3.88
N ASP A 373 4.05 -6.02 -4.27
CA ASP A 373 3.74 -6.27 -5.67
C ASP A 373 3.29 -5.00 -6.39
N LEU A 374 2.51 -4.12 -5.74
CA LEU A 374 2.16 -2.79 -6.26
C LEU A 374 3.40 -1.89 -6.44
N LEU A 375 4.34 -1.93 -5.49
CA LEU A 375 5.58 -1.14 -5.54
C LEU A 375 6.52 -1.54 -6.70
N LYS A 376 6.27 -2.67 -7.37
CA LYS A 376 6.98 -3.11 -8.59
C LYS A 376 6.30 -2.68 -9.89
N LEU A 377 5.14 -2.01 -9.82
CA LEU A 377 4.37 -1.63 -11.00
C LEU A 377 4.74 -0.23 -11.52
N ASP A 378 6.03 0.06 -11.70
CA ASP A 378 6.52 1.33 -12.27
C ASP A 378 6.09 1.57 -13.72
N ASN A 379 5.53 0.56 -14.38
CA ASN A 379 4.90 0.68 -15.69
C ASN A 379 3.42 1.13 -15.64
N VAL A 380 2.77 1.13 -14.46
CA VAL A 380 1.34 1.45 -14.28
C VAL A 380 1.09 2.53 -13.23
N ILE A 381 1.86 2.56 -12.15
CA ILE A 381 1.73 3.53 -11.05
C ILE A 381 2.79 4.61 -11.25
N ASP A 382 2.36 5.86 -11.26
CA ASP A 382 3.19 7.00 -11.64
C ASP A 382 3.75 7.75 -10.41
N LEU A 383 3.11 7.63 -9.24
CA LEU A 383 3.56 8.23 -7.99
C LEU A 383 3.09 7.42 -6.77
N VAL A 384 3.98 7.23 -5.80
CA VAL A 384 3.64 6.67 -4.47
C VAL A 384 3.71 7.76 -3.41
N ILE A 385 2.70 7.81 -2.54
CA ILE A 385 2.61 8.81 -1.46
C ILE A 385 2.42 8.07 -0.13
N PRO A 386 3.49 7.88 0.67
CA PRO A 386 3.37 7.36 2.02
C PRO A 386 2.97 8.47 3.02
N ARG A 387 1.93 8.22 3.81
CA ARG A 387 1.43 9.12 4.88
C ARG A 387 1.35 8.34 6.19
N GLY A 388 2.46 8.29 6.90
CA GLY A 388 2.58 7.54 8.15
C GLY A 388 3.89 7.83 8.86
N SER A 389 4.39 6.84 9.60
CA SER A 389 5.67 6.95 10.30
C SER A 389 6.88 7.11 9.36
N ASN A 390 7.96 7.74 9.85
CA ASN A 390 9.25 7.87 9.15
C ASN A 390 9.74 6.51 8.63
N LYS A 391 9.56 5.46 9.44
CA LYS A 391 9.90 4.07 9.08
C LYS A 391 9.13 3.57 7.85
N LEU A 392 7.82 3.84 7.77
CA LEU A 392 7.01 3.46 6.61
C LEU A 392 7.51 4.18 5.34
N VAL A 393 7.77 5.48 5.45
CA VAL A 393 8.25 6.30 4.32
C VAL A 393 9.59 5.77 3.81
N SER A 394 10.56 5.56 4.69
CA SER A 394 11.89 5.06 4.33
C SER A 394 11.81 3.65 3.72
N GLN A 395 11.02 2.75 4.31
CA GLN A 395 10.82 1.41 3.76
C GLN A 395 10.25 1.45 2.33
N ILE A 396 9.26 2.30 2.08
CA ILE A 396 8.66 2.44 0.73
C ILE A 396 9.70 3.01 -0.24
N LYS A 397 10.43 4.07 0.13
CA LYS A 397 11.48 4.68 -0.70
C LYS A 397 12.55 3.66 -1.12
N GLU A 398 12.94 2.77 -0.23
CA GLU A 398 13.95 1.73 -0.52
C GLU A 398 13.41 0.58 -1.38
N SER A 399 12.09 0.36 -1.39
CA SER A 399 11.45 -0.82 -1.97
C SER A 399 10.88 -0.62 -3.39
N THR A 400 10.97 0.58 -3.97
CA THR A 400 10.32 0.90 -5.25
C THR A 400 11.19 1.73 -6.20
N LYS A 401 10.92 1.58 -7.50
CA LYS A 401 11.44 2.47 -8.56
C LYS A 401 10.45 3.59 -8.92
N ILE A 402 9.22 3.48 -8.45
CA ILE A 402 8.19 4.51 -8.66
C ILE A 402 8.62 5.76 -7.88
N PRO A 403 8.49 6.97 -8.44
CA PRO A 403 8.73 8.19 -7.68
C PRO A 403 7.93 8.22 -6.38
N VAL A 404 8.57 8.62 -5.28
CA VAL A 404 7.94 8.70 -3.95
C VAL A 404 7.86 10.16 -3.51
N LEU A 405 6.66 10.64 -3.20
CA LEU A 405 6.43 11.99 -2.67
C LEU A 405 6.07 11.92 -1.18
N GLY A 406 6.87 12.60 -0.37
CA GLY A 406 6.69 12.67 1.08
C GLY A 406 7.99 13.11 1.76
N HIS A 407 7.94 13.29 3.07
CA HIS A 407 9.11 13.58 3.91
C HIS A 407 9.39 12.38 4.81
N SER A 408 10.68 12.09 5.07
CA SER A 408 11.04 11.05 6.04
C SER A 408 11.12 11.60 7.45
N ASP A 409 11.45 12.88 7.64
CA ASP A 409 11.71 13.47 8.96
C ASP A 409 11.16 14.91 9.02
N GLY A 410 10.97 15.42 10.25
CA GLY A 410 10.35 16.72 10.55
C GLY A 410 11.17 17.61 11.48
N ILE A 411 12.50 17.61 11.34
CA ILE A 411 13.40 18.43 12.17
C ILE A 411 13.35 19.88 11.68
N CYS A 412 12.59 20.71 12.41
CA CYS A 412 12.33 22.11 12.12
C CYS A 412 13.00 23.03 13.14
N HIS A 413 13.51 24.17 12.67
CA HIS A 413 14.20 25.15 13.52
C HIS A 413 13.41 26.45 13.65
N VAL A 414 13.56 27.08 14.81
CA VAL A 414 13.25 28.49 15.02
C VAL A 414 14.52 29.19 15.45
N TYR A 415 14.98 30.17 14.69
CA TYR A 415 16.11 31.04 15.02
C TYR A 415 15.62 32.38 15.56
N VAL A 416 16.06 32.74 16.77
CA VAL A 416 15.76 34.02 17.41
C VAL A 416 16.99 34.91 17.31
N ASP A 417 16.89 35.93 16.45
CA ASP A 417 17.95 36.90 16.18
C ASP A 417 18.09 37.92 17.32
N LYS A 418 19.26 38.57 17.42
CA LYS A 418 19.54 39.59 18.44
C LYS A 418 18.56 40.77 18.45
N SER A 419 17.94 41.08 17.31
CA SER A 419 16.99 42.19 17.17
C SER A 419 15.53 41.78 17.38
N ALA A 420 15.25 40.52 17.72
CA ALA A 420 13.90 40.01 17.90
C ALA A 420 13.13 40.74 19.03
N ASP A 421 11.87 41.06 18.79
CA ASP A 421 10.91 41.32 19.87
C ASP A 421 10.72 40.04 20.70
N ILE A 422 11.14 40.09 21.96
CA ILE A 422 11.14 38.94 22.88
C ILE A 422 9.71 38.44 23.19
N GLU A 423 8.72 39.32 23.25
CA GLU A 423 7.32 38.92 23.49
C GLU A 423 6.71 38.27 22.25
N MET A 424 7.08 38.71 21.05
CA MET A 424 6.75 37.99 19.83
C MET A 424 7.45 36.63 19.78
N ALA A 425 8.73 36.58 20.13
CA ALA A 425 9.51 35.35 20.13
C ALA A 425 8.91 34.29 21.07
N LYS A 426 8.53 34.66 22.30
CA LYS A 426 7.86 33.76 23.25
C LYS A 426 6.60 33.13 22.66
N ARG A 427 5.73 33.93 22.03
CA ARG A 427 4.48 33.46 21.43
C ARG A 427 4.72 32.49 20.29
N ILE A 428 5.62 32.84 19.36
CA ILE A 428 5.93 32.01 18.19
C ILE A 428 6.60 30.70 18.60
N VAL A 429 7.60 30.75 19.48
CA VAL A 429 8.33 29.56 19.95
C VAL A 429 7.41 28.62 20.72
N SER A 430 6.53 29.16 21.57
CA SER A 430 5.52 28.36 22.29
C SER A 430 4.56 27.68 21.31
N ASP A 431 3.95 28.43 20.38
CA ASP A 431 3.04 27.85 19.38
C ASP A 431 3.74 26.78 18.52
N ALA A 432 4.97 27.05 18.08
CA ALA A 432 5.74 26.15 17.23
C ALA A 432 6.02 24.79 17.88
N LYS A 433 6.12 24.70 19.21
CA LYS A 433 6.37 23.44 19.94
C LYS A 433 5.11 22.84 20.57
N VAL A 434 4.26 23.66 21.18
CA VAL A 434 3.21 23.23 22.11
C VAL A 434 1.87 22.94 21.43
N ASP A 435 1.53 23.62 20.32
CA ASP A 435 0.24 23.46 19.63
C ASP A 435 -0.06 22.00 19.28
N TYR A 436 0.90 21.34 18.60
CA TYR A 436 0.80 19.93 18.26
C TYR A 436 2.19 19.29 18.18
N PRO A 437 2.76 18.81 19.31
CA PRO A 437 4.17 18.40 19.39
C PRO A 437 4.54 17.17 18.54
N ALA A 438 3.55 16.39 18.10
CA ALA A 438 3.73 15.22 17.22
C ALA A 438 3.51 15.53 15.73
N ALA A 439 3.40 16.82 15.37
CA ALA A 439 3.35 17.25 13.99
C ALA A 439 4.76 17.34 13.40
N CYS A 440 4.93 16.95 12.13
CA CYS A 440 6.21 16.99 11.43
C CYS A 440 6.77 18.40 11.18
N ASN A 441 5.99 19.44 11.46
CA ASN A 441 6.39 20.84 11.36
C ASN A 441 6.50 21.51 12.74
N ALA A 442 6.45 20.75 13.83
CA ALA A 442 6.70 21.27 15.17
C ALA A 442 8.20 21.63 15.29
N MET A 443 8.51 22.69 16.03
CA MET A 443 9.89 23.07 16.30
C MET A 443 10.59 21.96 17.09
N GLU A 444 11.71 21.47 16.59
CA GLU A 444 12.55 20.47 17.26
C GLU A 444 13.82 21.09 17.84
N THR A 445 14.31 22.17 17.23
CA THR A 445 15.49 22.92 17.69
C THR A 445 15.22 24.43 17.73
N LEU A 446 15.54 25.05 18.87
CA LEU A 446 15.55 26.50 19.07
C LEU A 446 17.00 27.01 18.98
N LEU A 447 17.29 27.82 17.98
CA LEU A 447 18.57 28.51 17.83
C LEU A 447 18.43 29.94 18.35
N VAL A 448 19.39 30.39 19.15
CA VAL A 448 19.35 31.71 19.77
C VAL A 448 20.66 32.44 19.53
N HIS A 449 20.60 33.68 19.05
CA HIS A 449 21.78 34.51 18.85
C HIS A 449 22.51 34.75 20.19
N GLU A 450 23.84 34.72 20.19
CA GLU A 450 24.67 34.89 21.40
C GLU A 450 24.38 36.15 22.24
N ASP A 451 24.00 37.27 21.60
CA ASP A 451 23.66 38.50 22.32
C ASP A 451 22.43 38.34 23.22
N LEU A 452 21.46 37.51 22.82
CA LEU A 452 20.30 37.18 23.64
C LEU A 452 20.64 36.26 24.81
N ALA A 453 21.71 35.45 24.68
CA ALA A 453 22.24 34.69 25.81
C ALA A 453 22.89 35.61 26.85
N ASN A 454 23.52 36.70 26.38
CA ASN A 454 24.21 37.66 27.23
C ASN A 454 23.28 38.68 27.91
N ASN A 455 22.18 39.07 27.25
CA ASN A 455 21.26 40.11 27.74
C ASN A 455 20.06 39.57 28.55
N GLY A 456 19.92 38.25 28.69
CA GLY A 456 18.85 37.59 29.45
C GLY A 456 17.67 37.07 28.61
N GLY A 457 17.56 37.45 27.33
CA GLY A 457 16.48 37.01 26.44
C GLY A 457 16.36 35.49 26.32
N LEU A 458 17.49 34.76 26.28
CA LEU A 458 17.50 33.29 26.29
C LEU A 458 16.80 32.70 27.52
N ILE A 459 17.04 33.29 28.70
CA ILE A 459 16.45 32.82 29.96
C ILE A 459 14.92 33.03 29.93
N GLU A 460 14.46 34.14 29.37
CA GLU A 460 13.03 34.42 29.25
C GLU A 460 12.32 33.42 28.33
N LEU A 461 12.90 33.10 27.16
CA LEU A 461 12.35 32.10 26.23
C LEU A 461 12.26 30.72 26.88
N ILE A 462 13.31 30.31 27.59
CA ILE A 462 13.38 29.02 28.27
C ILE A 462 12.40 28.93 29.43
N THR A 463 12.21 30.03 30.16
CA THR A 463 11.26 30.08 31.26
C THR A 463 9.84 29.87 30.74
N GLU A 464 9.49 30.48 29.60
CA GLU A 464 8.17 30.27 28.99
C GLU A 464 7.98 28.83 28.51
N LEU A 465 8.97 28.26 27.81
CA LEU A 465 8.90 26.85 27.38
C LEU A 465 8.76 25.87 28.55
N ARG A 466 9.51 26.07 29.63
CA ARG A 466 9.41 25.23 30.84
C ARG A 466 8.07 25.37 31.54
N LYS A 467 7.48 26.57 31.53
CA LYS A 467 6.15 26.83 32.09
C LYS A 467 5.06 26.06 31.33
N GLU A 468 5.23 25.89 30.03
CA GLU A 468 4.38 25.03 29.18
C GLU A 468 4.72 23.53 29.29
N GLY A 469 5.68 23.15 30.14
CA GLY A 469 6.05 21.76 30.40
C GLY A 469 7.02 21.15 29.38
N VAL A 470 7.69 21.97 28.57
CA VAL A 470 8.65 21.50 27.56
C VAL A 470 9.96 21.06 28.23
N SER A 471 10.39 19.84 27.93
CA SER A 471 11.70 19.31 28.33
C SER A 471 12.79 19.80 27.38
N LEU A 472 13.90 20.31 27.92
CA LEU A 472 14.95 20.95 27.12
C LEU A 472 16.25 20.16 27.19
N TYR A 473 16.80 19.88 26.01
CA TYR A 473 18.19 19.47 25.84
C TYR A 473 19.01 20.65 25.30
N GLY A 474 20.25 20.79 25.76
CA GLY A 474 21.15 21.83 25.28
C GLY A 474 22.11 21.27 24.26
N GLY A 475 22.42 22.02 23.22
CA GLY A 475 23.70 21.87 22.55
C GLY A 475 24.86 22.28 23.48
N LYS A 476 26.10 22.25 23.01
CA LYS A 476 27.29 22.42 23.88
C LYS A 476 27.28 23.75 24.63
N ARG A 477 26.94 24.86 23.97
CA ARG A 477 26.95 26.19 24.60
C ARG A 477 25.74 26.35 25.53
N ALA A 478 24.56 25.99 25.04
CA ALA A 478 23.33 26.06 25.83
C ALA A 478 23.35 25.16 27.07
N SER A 479 23.83 23.91 26.96
CA SER A 479 23.96 22.96 28.07
C SER A 479 24.85 23.51 29.18
N ALA A 480 26.02 24.06 28.81
CA ALA A 480 26.95 24.66 29.78
C ALA A 480 26.34 25.88 30.48
N LEU A 481 25.67 26.76 29.75
CA LEU A 481 25.08 27.99 30.29
C LEU A 481 23.87 27.71 31.19
N LEU A 482 22.97 26.83 30.75
CA LEU A 482 21.67 26.58 31.39
C LEU A 482 21.70 25.42 32.39
N LYS A 483 22.82 24.68 32.44
CA LYS A 483 23.01 23.47 33.26
C LYS A 483 21.93 22.41 33.00
N ILE A 484 21.64 22.18 31.72
CA ILE A 484 20.72 21.14 31.23
C ILE A 484 21.49 20.01 30.54
N ASN A 485 20.85 18.85 30.37
CA ASN A 485 21.47 17.71 29.70
C ASN A 485 21.82 18.06 28.25
N GLU A 486 22.97 17.57 27.78
CA GLU A 486 23.38 17.72 26.39
C GLU A 486 22.48 16.88 25.47
N ALA A 487 22.14 17.43 24.30
CA ALA A 487 21.45 16.69 23.25
C ALA A 487 22.38 15.60 22.68
N SER A 488 21.85 14.40 22.43
CA SER A 488 22.64 13.31 21.85
C SER A 488 22.98 13.54 20.37
N SER A 489 22.19 14.34 19.67
CA SER A 489 22.33 14.72 18.27
C SER A 489 21.55 16.00 18.01
N PHE A 490 22.05 16.88 17.14
CA PHE A 490 21.25 18.00 16.61
C PHE A 490 20.23 17.54 15.55
N HIS A 491 20.47 16.38 14.94
CA HIS A 491 19.54 15.74 14.01
C HIS A 491 18.65 14.75 14.77
N HIS A 492 17.65 15.25 15.49
CA HIS A 492 16.72 14.43 16.26
C HIS A 492 15.30 15.04 16.27
N GLU A 493 14.31 14.23 15.93
CA GLU A 493 12.90 14.59 15.94
C GLU A 493 12.24 13.98 17.19
N TYR A 494 11.90 14.80 18.19
CA TYR A 494 11.39 14.30 19.47
C TYR A 494 9.92 13.87 19.40
N ASN A 495 9.11 14.51 18.54
CA ASN A 495 7.66 14.26 18.42
C ASN A 495 6.89 14.34 19.76
N ALA A 496 7.39 15.16 20.67
CA ALA A 496 6.91 15.31 22.04
C ALA A 496 7.11 16.76 22.52
N LEU A 497 6.65 17.05 23.75
CA LEU A 497 6.96 18.31 24.45
C LEU A 497 8.43 18.34 24.90
N THR A 498 9.32 18.24 23.92
CA THR A 498 10.77 18.23 24.07
C THR A 498 11.40 18.94 22.87
N CYS A 499 12.46 19.72 23.10
CA CYS A 499 13.27 20.30 22.03
C CYS A 499 14.73 20.50 22.46
N THR A 500 15.59 20.70 21.46
CA THR A 500 16.98 21.13 21.64
C THR A 500 17.06 22.66 21.64
N VAL A 501 17.93 23.23 22.45
CA VAL A 501 18.30 24.66 22.42
C VAL A 501 19.79 24.77 22.16
N GLU A 502 20.20 25.62 21.23
CA GLU A 502 21.62 25.93 20.99
C GLU A 502 21.84 27.43 20.73
N ILE A 503 23.03 27.90 21.12
CA ILE A 503 23.44 29.29 20.93
C ILE A 503 24.32 29.39 19.68
N VAL A 504 24.01 30.32 18.78
CA VAL A 504 24.75 30.56 17.54
C VAL A 504 25.27 32.00 17.52
N ASP A 505 26.36 32.22 16.79
CA ASP A 505 27.06 33.51 16.79
C ASP A 505 26.29 34.58 16.00
N ASP A 506 25.68 34.20 14.88
CA ASP A 506 24.92 35.08 14.00
C ASP A 506 23.94 34.29 13.11
N VAL A 507 23.30 35.00 12.17
CA VAL A 507 22.37 34.43 11.19
C VAL A 507 23.03 33.41 10.26
N PHE A 508 24.31 33.57 9.91
CA PHE A 508 25.01 32.65 9.01
C PHE A 508 25.30 31.33 9.73
N ALA A 509 25.73 31.39 10.98
CA ALA A 509 25.87 30.20 11.82
C ALA A 509 24.51 29.49 12.03
N ALA A 510 23.41 30.24 12.12
CA ALA A 510 22.07 29.67 12.17
C ALA A 510 21.71 28.94 10.86
N ILE A 511 21.97 29.55 9.70
CA ILE A 511 21.73 28.96 8.38
C ILE A 511 22.55 27.68 8.20
N ASP A 512 23.85 27.72 8.52
CA ASP A 512 24.75 26.57 8.43
C ASP A 512 24.26 25.41 9.32
N HIS A 513 23.82 25.72 10.55
CA HIS A 513 23.23 24.72 11.45
C HIS A 513 21.96 24.09 10.86
N ILE A 514 21.07 24.89 10.29
CA ILE A 514 19.83 24.41 9.67
C ILE A 514 20.15 23.52 8.46
N HIS A 515 21.12 23.88 7.62
CA HIS A 515 21.52 23.07 6.47
C HIS A 515 22.18 21.74 6.90
N GLU A 516 22.98 21.75 7.95
CA GLU A 516 23.69 20.56 8.43
C GLU A 516 22.78 19.59 9.18
N HIS A 517 21.84 20.11 9.98
CA HIS A 517 21.08 19.30 10.94
C HIS A 517 19.57 19.26 10.68
N GLY A 518 19.04 20.14 9.83
CA GLY A 518 17.63 20.15 9.47
C GLY A 518 17.21 19.04 8.53
N SER A 519 15.88 18.90 8.42
CA SER A 519 15.23 17.98 7.49
C SER A 519 14.81 18.66 6.18
N SER A 520 15.17 19.95 6.00
CA SER A 520 14.67 20.84 4.95
C SER A 520 13.13 20.93 4.90
N HIS A 521 12.45 20.79 6.04
CA HIS A 521 10.98 20.84 6.14
C HIS A 521 10.48 22.29 6.30
N THR A 522 10.51 22.81 7.52
CA THR A 522 10.07 24.18 7.82
C THR A 522 11.02 24.83 8.79
N ASP A 523 11.51 26.02 8.49
CA ASP A 523 12.38 26.76 9.39
C ASP A 523 11.97 28.24 9.47
N CYS A 524 12.15 28.87 10.62
CA CYS A 524 11.67 30.22 10.88
C CYS A 524 12.76 31.09 11.50
N ILE A 525 12.81 32.36 11.10
CA ILE A 525 13.54 33.42 11.78
C ILE A 525 12.59 34.36 12.50
N ILE A 526 12.97 34.79 13.71
CA ILE A 526 12.32 35.85 14.46
C ILE A 526 13.30 37.02 14.57
N THR A 527 12.97 38.15 13.94
CA THR A 527 13.83 39.34 13.87
C THR A 527 13.03 40.59 13.50
N GLU A 528 13.44 41.75 14.00
CA GLU A 528 12.96 43.07 13.54
C GLU A 528 13.90 43.69 12.49
N ASP A 529 15.08 43.09 12.26
CA ASP A 529 16.01 43.50 11.23
C ASP A 529 15.61 42.89 9.87
N GLN A 530 15.13 43.74 8.98
CA GLN A 530 14.64 43.33 7.68
C GLN A 530 15.75 42.79 6.76
N GLU A 531 16.99 43.29 6.87
CA GLU A 531 18.10 42.78 6.05
C GLU A 531 18.46 41.36 6.48
N VAL A 532 18.48 41.10 7.79
CA VAL A 532 18.72 39.75 8.35
C VAL A 532 17.58 38.79 7.99
N ALA A 533 16.33 39.25 8.03
CA ALA A 533 15.17 38.46 7.60
C ALA A 533 15.30 38.01 6.14
N GLU A 534 15.63 38.93 5.23
CA GLU A 534 15.81 38.62 3.81
C GLU A 534 17.01 37.70 3.55
N ILE A 535 18.11 37.85 4.30
CA ILE A 535 19.24 36.92 4.24
C ILE A 535 18.78 35.50 4.57
N PHE A 536 18.06 35.32 5.67
CA PHE A 536 17.58 34.02 6.11
C PHE A 536 16.58 33.41 5.11
N LEU A 537 15.57 34.18 4.68
CA LEU A 537 14.55 33.74 3.73
C LEU A 537 15.14 33.27 2.39
N ASN A 538 16.21 33.91 1.92
CA ASN A 538 16.84 33.58 0.64
C ASN A 538 17.88 32.45 0.74
N GLN A 539 18.51 32.24 1.89
CA GLN A 539 19.61 31.29 2.04
C GLN A 539 19.20 29.97 2.71
N VAL A 540 18.17 29.94 3.55
CA VAL A 540 17.65 28.69 4.10
C VAL A 540 16.97 27.88 3.01
N ASP A 541 17.43 26.65 2.80
CA ASP A 541 16.98 25.79 1.71
C ASP A 541 16.02 24.70 2.22
N SER A 542 14.93 25.17 2.83
CA SER A 542 13.85 24.32 3.34
C SER A 542 12.61 24.41 2.46
N ALA A 543 11.69 23.47 2.61
CA ALA A 543 10.46 23.45 1.82
C ALA A 543 9.55 24.65 2.14
N ALA A 544 9.59 25.16 3.37
CA ALA A 544 9.00 26.42 3.78
C ALA A 544 9.97 27.18 4.69
N VAL A 545 10.12 28.49 4.45
CA VAL A 545 10.93 29.38 5.28
C VAL A 545 10.07 30.56 5.70
N PHE A 546 10.04 30.85 7.01
CA PHE A 546 9.15 31.85 7.59
C PHE A 546 9.91 32.97 8.30
N HIS A 547 9.33 34.16 8.30
CA HIS A 547 9.76 35.31 9.09
C HIS A 547 8.63 35.69 10.05
N ASN A 548 8.93 35.77 11.34
CA ASN A 548 8.00 36.17 12.40
C ASN A 548 6.66 35.39 12.39
N ALA A 549 6.70 34.10 12.02
CA ALA A 549 5.53 33.22 12.00
C ALA A 549 5.88 31.78 12.44
N SER A 550 4.95 31.14 13.14
CA SER A 550 5.14 29.77 13.63
C SER A 550 5.36 28.76 12.50
N THR A 551 6.23 27.77 12.72
CA THR A 551 6.46 26.65 11.79
C THR A 551 5.18 25.82 11.55
N ARG A 552 4.22 25.89 12.48
CA ARG A 552 2.90 25.24 12.40
C ARG A 552 2.04 25.76 11.24
N PHE A 553 2.36 26.91 10.67
CA PHE A 553 1.69 27.42 9.47
C PHE A 553 1.97 26.60 8.21
N CYS A 554 3.02 25.76 8.18
CA CYS A 554 3.33 24.88 7.05
C CYS A 554 2.33 23.73 6.95
N ASP A 555 1.17 23.99 6.36
CA ASP A 555 0.03 23.10 6.21
C ASP A 555 -0.79 23.53 4.99
N GLY A 556 -1.26 22.59 4.18
CA GLY A 556 -1.95 22.89 2.93
C GLY A 556 -3.23 23.70 3.11
N ALA A 557 -3.99 23.48 4.18
CA ALA A 557 -5.21 24.26 4.44
C ALA A 557 -4.85 25.69 4.86
N ARG A 558 -3.82 25.87 5.70
CA ARG A 558 -3.32 27.19 6.11
C ARG A 558 -2.70 27.99 4.94
N PHE A 559 -2.10 27.30 3.97
CA PHE A 559 -1.57 27.90 2.74
C PHE A 559 -2.66 28.22 1.69
N GLY A 560 -3.92 27.88 1.97
CA GLY A 560 -5.03 28.15 1.04
C GLY A 560 -5.13 27.15 -0.12
N LEU A 561 -4.47 25.99 -0.04
CA LEU A 561 -4.54 24.93 -1.05
C LEU A 561 -5.85 24.11 -0.97
N GLY A 562 -6.68 24.36 0.05
CA GLY A 562 -7.94 23.65 0.31
C GLY A 562 -7.74 22.28 0.96
N ALA A 563 -6.90 21.43 0.37
CA ALA A 563 -6.47 20.15 0.92
C ALA A 563 -5.01 19.85 0.53
N GLU A 564 -4.39 18.92 1.25
CA GLU A 564 -3.07 18.39 0.93
C GLU A 564 -3.08 16.87 0.91
N VAL A 565 -2.25 16.30 0.03
CA VAL A 565 -1.97 14.86 0.02
C VAL A 565 -0.81 14.50 0.96
N GLY A 566 0.04 15.48 1.25
CA GLY A 566 1.38 15.27 1.78
C GLY A 566 2.12 16.60 1.95
N ILE A 567 3.19 16.59 2.75
CA ILE A 567 4.24 17.59 2.69
C ILE A 567 5.46 16.93 2.06
N SER A 568 6.13 17.61 1.14
CA SER A 568 7.31 17.10 0.43
C SER A 568 8.53 17.93 0.75
N THR A 569 9.60 17.28 1.21
CA THR A 569 10.93 17.91 1.32
C THR A 569 11.79 17.68 0.07
N SER A 570 11.25 17.00 -0.94
CA SER A 570 11.92 16.78 -2.22
C SER A 570 12.19 18.10 -2.95
N ARG A 571 13.34 18.19 -3.60
CA ARG A 571 13.72 19.32 -4.47
C ARG A 571 13.21 19.18 -5.90
N ILE A 572 12.68 18.01 -6.26
CA ILE A 572 12.11 17.72 -7.58
C ILE A 572 10.59 17.62 -7.50
N HIS A 573 9.93 18.03 -8.58
CA HIS A 573 8.47 17.98 -8.78
C HIS A 573 7.64 18.93 -7.92
N ALA A 574 7.44 18.60 -6.64
CA ALA A 574 6.65 19.40 -5.71
C ALA A 574 7.33 19.44 -4.34
N ARG A 575 7.34 20.63 -3.71
CA ARG A 575 8.03 20.93 -2.45
C ARG A 575 7.12 21.74 -1.54
N GLY A 576 7.10 21.43 -0.25
CA GLY A 576 6.16 21.97 0.73
C GLY A 576 4.83 21.21 0.77
N PRO A 577 3.76 21.80 1.31
CA PRO A 577 2.42 21.23 1.27
C PRO A 577 1.95 21.00 -0.17
N VAL A 578 1.50 19.78 -0.46
CA VAL A 578 1.21 19.32 -1.84
C VAL A 578 -0.30 19.23 -2.05
N GLY A 579 -0.85 20.22 -2.75
CA GLY A 579 -2.25 20.26 -3.20
C GLY A 579 -2.44 19.69 -4.62
N VAL A 580 -3.47 20.17 -5.33
CA VAL A 580 -3.84 19.71 -6.69
C VAL A 580 -2.70 19.85 -7.70
N GLU A 581 -2.00 21.00 -7.69
CA GLU A 581 -0.91 21.27 -8.65
C GLU A 581 0.24 20.28 -8.54
N GLY A 582 0.55 19.82 -7.32
CA GLY A 582 1.58 18.80 -7.11
C GLY A 582 1.18 17.40 -7.56
N LEU A 583 -0.06 17.21 -8.03
CA LEU A 583 -0.55 15.97 -8.64
C LEU A 583 -0.70 16.09 -10.17
N LEU A 584 -0.15 17.17 -10.75
CA LEU A 584 -0.10 17.41 -12.18
C LEU A 584 1.36 17.41 -12.68
N THR A 585 1.52 17.19 -13.97
CA THR A 585 2.76 17.37 -14.71
C THR A 585 2.47 18.19 -15.97
N THR A 586 3.46 18.35 -16.84
CA THR A 586 3.34 19.10 -18.10
C THR A 586 3.61 18.22 -19.30
N ARG A 587 2.97 18.54 -20.42
CA ARG A 587 3.27 17.92 -21.72
C ARG A 587 3.30 18.97 -22.82
N TRP A 588 4.07 18.70 -23.86
CA TRP A 588 4.20 19.55 -25.02
C TRP A 588 3.30 19.10 -26.17
N ILE A 589 2.53 20.03 -26.73
CA ILE A 589 1.65 19.83 -27.87
C ILE A 589 2.16 20.71 -28.99
N LEU A 590 2.62 20.09 -30.09
CA LEU A 590 3.04 20.78 -31.29
C LEU A 590 1.96 20.64 -32.37
N ARG A 591 1.51 21.76 -32.93
CA ARG A 591 0.53 21.81 -34.02
C ARG A 591 1.21 22.42 -35.24
N GLY A 592 1.24 21.66 -36.33
CA GLY A 592 1.81 22.07 -37.61
C GLY A 592 0.86 21.82 -38.77
N SER A 593 1.26 22.28 -39.95
CA SER A 593 0.58 22.17 -41.23
C SER A 593 1.35 21.33 -42.25
N GLY A 594 2.39 20.60 -41.81
CA GLY A 594 3.22 19.72 -42.65
C GLY A 594 4.71 20.04 -42.62
N GLN A 595 5.17 20.84 -41.66
CA GLN A 595 6.58 21.17 -41.47
C GLN A 595 7.39 19.89 -41.21
N VAL A 596 8.54 19.78 -41.88
CA VAL A 596 9.50 18.68 -41.72
C VAL A 596 10.86 19.24 -41.32
N VAL A 597 11.61 18.52 -40.48
CA VAL A 597 12.92 18.99 -40.01
C VAL A 597 13.92 19.06 -41.18
N ASN A 598 14.08 18.01 -41.99
CA ASN A 598 14.98 17.99 -43.17
C ASN A 598 16.37 18.62 -42.92
N GLY A 599 16.99 18.31 -41.77
CA GLY A 599 18.26 18.94 -41.35
C GLY A 599 18.16 20.45 -41.16
N ASP A 600 17.01 20.92 -40.67
CA ASP A 600 16.57 22.31 -40.54
C ASP A 600 16.52 23.09 -41.88
N LYS A 601 16.50 22.38 -43.02
CA LYS A 601 16.36 23.00 -44.34
C LYS A 601 14.89 23.19 -44.70
N GLY A 602 14.44 24.44 -44.71
CA GLY A 602 13.08 24.83 -45.13
C GLY A 602 12.15 25.23 -43.99
N VAL A 603 12.63 25.25 -42.74
CA VAL A 603 11.93 25.79 -41.58
C VAL A 603 12.72 26.99 -41.05
N ALA A 604 12.10 28.17 -41.08
CA ALA A 604 12.68 29.37 -40.47
C ALA A 604 12.11 29.53 -39.06
N TYR A 605 12.93 29.26 -38.04
CA TYR A 605 12.50 29.40 -36.66
C TYR A 605 12.39 30.87 -36.26
N ILE A 606 11.28 31.24 -35.62
CA ILE A 606 10.99 32.59 -35.13
C ILE A 606 10.90 32.66 -33.60
N HIS A 607 10.60 31.54 -32.94
CA HIS A 607 10.47 31.44 -31.47
C HIS A 607 9.68 32.59 -30.83
N ARG A 608 8.56 32.96 -31.46
CA ARG A 608 7.74 34.08 -31.01
C ARG A 608 6.79 33.62 -29.92
N ASP A 609 6.94 34.16 -28.72
CA ASP A 609 5.96 33.94 -27.66
C ASP A 609 4.58 34.47 -28.07
N LEU A 610 3.56 33.66 -27.83
CA LEU A 610 2.17 34.00 -28.08
C LEU A 610 1.46 34.22 -26.75
N THR A 611 0.40 35.02 -26.76
CA THR A 611 -0.47 35.15 -25.58
C THR A 611 -1.06 33.80 -25.19
N LEU A 612 -1.04 33.54 -23.88
CA LEU A 612 -1.73 32.41 -23.28
C LEU A 612 -3.24 32.59 -23.52
N LYS A 613 -3.91 31.54 -23.96
CA LYS A 613 -5.38 31.53 -24.00
C LYS A 613 -5.85 31.03 -22.64
N ASN A 614 -6.71 31.81 -21.99
CA ASN A 614 -7.37 31.43 -20.74
C ASN A 614 -8.26 30.21 -20.95
#